data_AF-A0A832NJT1-F1
#
_entry.id   AF-A0A832NJT1-F1
#
_cell.length_a   1.000
_cell.length_b   1.000
_cell.length_c   1.000
_cell.angle_alpha   90.00
_cell.angle_beta   90.00
_cell.angle_gamma   90.00
#
_symmetry.space_group_name_H-M   'P 1'
#
loop_
_entity.id
_entity.type
_entity.pdbx_description
1 polymer ?
#
loop_
_entity_poly.entity_id
_entity_poly.type
_entity_poly.pdbx_seq_one_letter_code
_entity_poly.pdbx_strand_id
1 'polypeptide(L)'
;MWQSETSGLVFVSDSGAWWERVDVYKLGEDARYAILKYIVEKYGRGKVLEETGISRVALWRLLEGKSPVRPEYVKPLLKMLTQEEFERLVTARDGLRA
;
A
#
# COMPACT_ATOMS: atom_id res chain seq x y z
N MET A 1 -6.44 -25.33 42.64
CA MET A 1 -5.51 -25.73 41.55
C MET A 1 -6.05 -25.12 40.26
N TRP A 2 -5.27 -24.25 39.63
CA TRP A 2 -5.52 -23.79 38.26
C TRP A 2 -5.50 -24.98 37.31
N GLN A 3 -6.38 -24.95 36.31
CA GLN A 3 -5.94 -25.14 34.93
C GLN A 3 -6.90 -24.41 34.00
N SER A 4 -6.28 -23.64 33.13
CA SER A 4 -6.85 -22.68 32.20
C SER A 4 -7.39 -23.40 30.97
N GLU A 5 -8.57 -23.00 30.49
CA GLU A 5 -8.99 -23.28 29.12
C GLU A 5 -9.19 -21.96 28.38
N THR A 6 -8.16 -21.66 27.60
CA THR A 6 -8.01 -20.57 26.65
C THR A 6 -9.08 -20.71 25.56
N SER A 7 -10.28 -20.20 25.80
CA SER A 7 -11.35 -20.24 24.79
C SER A 7 -11.35 -18.98 23.92
N GLY A 8 -10.81 -19.15 22.72
CA GLY A 8 -11.30 -18.47 21.53
C GLY A 8 -10.83 -17.03 21.36
N LEU A 9 -9.53 -16.83 21.14
CA LEU A 9 -9.13 -15.73 20.26
C LEU A 9 -9.73 -16.07 18.90
N VAL A 10 -10.87 -15.46 18.58
CA VAL A 10 -11.52 -15.62 17.29
C VAL A 10 -10.60 -14.96 16.27
N PHE A 11 -9.68 -15.72 15.71
CA PHE A 11 -9.15 -15.42 14.40
C PHE A 11 -10.34 -15.56 13.45
N VAL A 12 -11.16 -14.51 13.35
CA VAL A 12 -11.96 -14.31 12.16
C VAL A 12 -10.92 -14.26 11.06
N SER A 13 -10.76 -15.37 10.34
CA SER A 13 -10.07 -15.42 9.08
C SER A 13 -10.85 -14.48 8.17
N ASP A 14 -10.43 -13.22 8.24
CA ASP A 14 -10.89 -12.09 7.49
C ASP A 14 -10.54 -12.38 6.03
N SER A 15 -11.37 -13.19 5.38
CA SER A 15 -11.03 -14.03 4.23
C SER A 15 -10.91 -13.26 2.91
N GLY A 16 -11.14 -11.94 2.94
CA GLY A 16 -10.78 -11.01 1.88
C GLY A 16 -9.32 -10.59 1.98
N ALA A 17 -8.72 -10.25 0.85
CA ALA A 17 -7.36 -9.76 0.87
C ALA A 17 -7.28 -8.39 1.56
N TRP A 18 -6.27 -8.15 2.40
CA TRP A 18 -6.18 -6.95 3.24
C TRP A 18 -6.34 -5.63 2.44
N TRP A 19 -5.79 -5.59 1.22
CA TRP A 19 -5.87 -4.42 0.33
C TRP A 19 -7.28 -4.08 -0.15
N GLU A 20 -8.24 -5.02 -0.05
CA GLU A 20 -9.65 -4.76 -0.39
C GLU A 20 -10.31 -3.85 0.64
N ARG A 21 -9.84 -3.89 1.89
CA ARG A 21 -10.34 -3.07 3.01
C ARG A 21 -9.74 -1.67 3.03
N VAL A 22 -8.71 -1.43 2.23
CA VAL A 22 -8.05 -0.12 2.14
C VAL A 22 -8.85 0.82 1.24
N ASP A 23 -9.32 1.90 1.85
CA ASP A 23 -9.90 3.04 1.13
C ASP A 23 -8.78 3.97 0.63
N VAL A 24 -8.39 3.78 -0.64
CA VAL A 24 -7.31 4.54 -1.28
C VAL A 24 -7.60 6.04 -1.40
N TYR A 25 -8.87 6.47 -1.30
CA TYR A 25 -9.22 7.90 -1.35
C TYR A 25 -8.91 8.62 -0.05
N LYS A 26 -8.84 7.88 1.08
CA LYS A 26 -8.44 8.42 2.38
C LYS A 26 -6.93 8.51 2.56
N LEU A 27 -6.14 7.88 1.69
CA LEU A 27 -4.69 8.00 1.72
C LEU A 27 -4.28 9.40 1.28
N GLY A 28 -3.49 10.08 2.12
CA GLY A 28 -2.86 11.34 1.74
C GLY A 28 -1.92 11.18 0.54
N GLU A 29 -1.73 12.26 -0.22
CA GLU A 29 -0.88 12.23 -1.42
C GLU A 29 0.54 11.71 -1.12
N ASP A 30 1.15 12.18 -0.03
CA ASP A 30 2.48 11.75 0.41
C ASP A 30 2.58 10.23 0.62
N ALA A 31 1.55 9.62 1.22
CA ALA A 31 1.49 8.17 1.41
C ALA A 31 1.37 7.43 0.07
N ARG A 32 0.55 7.95 -0.86
CA ARG A 32 0.42 7.38 -2.22
C ARG A 32 1.75 7.45 -2.98
N TYR A 33 2.50 8.54 -2.84
CA TYR A 33 3.86 8.66 -3.39
C TYR A 33 4.86 7.69 -2.73
N ALA A 34 4.81 7.53 -1.42
CA ALA A 34 5.69 6.61 -0.69
C ALA A 34 5.47 5.16 -1.16
N ILE A 35 4.21 4.75 -1.31
CA ILE A 35 3.82 3.45 -1.86
C ILE A 35 4.39 3.26 -3.27
N LEU A 36 4.16 4.22 -4.17
CA LEU A 36 4.67 4.14 -5.54
C LEU A 36 6.18 4.02 -5.59
N LYS A 37 6.91 4.87 -4.86
CA LYS A 37 8.39 4.85 -4.84
C LYS A 37 8.91 3.53 -4.31
N TYR A 38 8.40 3.06 -3.18
CA TYR A 38 8.82 1.80 -2.57
C TYR A 38 8.65 0.61 -3.51
N ILE A 39 7.51 0.51 -4.20
CA ILE A 39 7.25 -0.60 -5.14
C ILE A 39 8.15 -0.49 -6.37
N VAL A 40 8.37 0.71 -6.92
CA VAL A 40 9.29 0.90 -8.04
C VAL A 40 10.72 0.55 -7.66
N GLU A 41 11.16 0.87 -6.45
CA GLU A 41 12.49 0.51 -5.93
C GLU A 41 12.62 -1.02 -5.73
N LYS A 42 11.57 -1.67 -5.21
CA LYS A 42 11.58 -3.11 -4.91
C LYS A 42 11.43 -4.01 -6.14
N TYR A 43 10.51 -3.68 -7.04
CA TYR A 43 10.13 -4.53 -8.18
C TYR A 43 10.59 -3.99 -9.54
N GLY A 44 11.06 -2.74 -9.58
CA GLY A 44 11.47 -2.07 -10.81
C GLY A 44 10.30 -1.48 -11.60
N ARG A 45 10.63 -0.55 -12.50
CA ARG A 45 9.65 0.17 -13.33
C ARG A 45 8.86 -0.76 -14.27
N GLY A 46 9.51 -1.78 -14.83
CA GLY A 46 8.87 -2.70 -15.80
C GLY A 46 7.67 -3.43 -15.19
N LYS A 47 7.86 -4.01 -13.99
CA LYS A 47 6.79 -4.73 -13.30
C LYS A 47 5.65 -3.80 -12.88
N VAL A 48 5.97 -2.59 -12.44
CA VAL A 48 4.96 -1.58 -12.11
C VAL A 48 4.12 -1.19 -13.33
N LEU A 49 4.73 -1.05 -14.51
CA LEU A 49 3.99 -0.75 -15.74
C LEU A 49 3.04 -1.90 -16.13
N GLU A 50 3.49 -3.14 -15.98
CA GLU A 50 2.67 -4.35 -16.24
C GLU A 50 1.44 -4.41 -15.32
N GLU A 51 1.63 -4.21 -14.01
CA GLU A 51 0.56 -4.34 -13.00
C GLU A 51 -0.42 -3.17 -13.01
N THR A 52 0.05 -1.95 -13.30
CA THR A 52 -0.78 -0.74 -13.25
C THR A 52 -1.38 -0.35 -14.60
N GLY A 53 -0.85 -0.85 -15.71
CA GLY A 53 -1.28 -0.51 -17.06
C GLY A 53 -1.00 0.95 -17.47
N ILE A 54 -0.29 1.73 -16.66
CA ILE A 54 0.03 3.13 -17.00
C ILE A 54 1.16 3.20 -18.01
N SER A 55 1.22 4.29 -18.79
CA SER A 55 2.31 4.49 -19.74
C SER A 55 3.65 4.79 -19.04
N ARG A 56 4.76 4.47 -19.69
CA ARG A 56 6.12 4.82 -19.22
C ARG A 56 6.29 6.31 -18.93
N VAL A 57 5.68 7.16 -19.77
CA VAL A 57 5.72 8.62 -19.58
C VAL A 57 4.91 9.04 -18.36
N ALA A 58 3.75 8.43 -18.13
CA ALA A 58 2.94 8.67 -16.93
C ALA A 58 3.71 8.28 -15.67
N LEU A 59 4.29 7.07 -15.63
CA LEU A 59 5.10 6.62 -14.50
C LEU A 59 6.27 7.56 -14.20
N TRP A 60 6.98 8.03 -15.25
CA TRP A 60 8.05 9.01 -15.05
C TRP A 60 7.53 10.32 -14.46
N ARG A 61 6.42 10.88 -14.95
CA ARG A 61 5.82 12.09 -14.39
C ARG A 61 5.43 11.92 -12.92
N LEU A 62 4.89 10.75 -12.56
CA LEU A 62 4.57 10.43 -11.18
C LEU A 62 5.85 10.41 -10.34
N LEU A 63 6.90 9.68 -10.75
CA LEU A 63 8.14 9.58 -9.97
C LEU A 63 8.86 10.93 -9.79
N GLU A 64 8.80 11.80 -10.80
CA GLU A 64 9.37 13.15 -10.78
C GLU A 64 8.49 14.16 -10.03
N GLY A 65 7.33 13.77 -9.49
CA GLY A 65 6.41 14.70 -8.81
C GLY A 65 5.74 15.71 -9.74
N LYS A 66 5.77 15.49 -11.06
CA LYS A 66 5.15 16.36 -12.07
C LYS A 66 3.66 16.10 -12.24
N SER A 67 3.15 15.03 -11.66
CA SER A 67 1.74 14.68 -11.68
C SER A 67 1.38 13.93 -10.40
N PRO A 68 0.22 14.22 -9.79
CA PRO A 68 -0.20 13.61 -8.54
C PRO A 68 -0.44 12.11 -8.72
N VAL A 69 -0.07 11.31 -7.71
CA VAL A 69 -0.44 9.89 -7.67
C VAL A 69 -1.92 9.80 -7.31
N ARG A 70 -2.76 9.52 -8.31
CA ARG A 70 -4.20 9.39 -8.10
C ARG A 70 -4.53 8.08 -7.36
N PRO A 71 -5.60 8.04 -6.54
CA PRO A 71 -5.99 6.84 -5.80
C PRO A 71 -6.16 5.59 -6.66
N GLU A 72 -6.62 5.72 -7.91
CA GLU A 72 -6.88 4.61 -8.83
C GLU A 72 -5.58 3.87 -9.20
N TYR A 73 -4.44 4.56 -9.22
CA TYR A 73 -3.14 3.94 -9.47
C TYR A 73 -2.61 3.16 -8.27
N VAL A 74 -3.10 3.45 -7.06
CA VAL A 74 -2.58 2.84 -5.83
C VAL A 74 -3.18 1.45 -5.59
N LYS A 75 -4.44 1.23 -5.98
CA LYS A 75 -5.11 -0.06 -5.75
C LYS A 75 -4.38 -1.28 -6.34
N PRO A 76 -3.90 -1.28 -7.61
CA PRO A 76 -3.09 -2.37 -8.13
C PRO A 76 -1.74 -2.49 -7.42
N LEU A 77 -1.15 -1.37 -6.99
CA LEU A 77 0.11 -1.33 -6.26
C LEU A 77 0.02 -1.99 -4.88
N LEU A 78 -1.11 -1.85 -4.16
CA LEU A 78 -1.31 -2.50 -2.86
C LEU A 78 -1.23 -4.03 -2.94
N LYS A 79 -1.62 -4.63 -4.07
CA LYS A 79 -1.52 -6.09 -4.28
C LYS A 79 -0.07 -6.59 -4.32
N MET A 80 0.88 -5.69 -4.53
CA MET A 80 2.32 -5.98 -4.57
C MET A 80 2.99 -5.81 -3.20
N LEU A 81 2.24 -5.42 -2.17
CA LEU A 81 2.74 -5.20 -0.82
C LEU A 81 2.25 -6.27 0.13
N THR A 82 3.03 -6.50 1.19
CA THR A 82 2.47 -7.09 2.41
C THR A 82 1.71 -6.03 3.21
N GLN A 83 0.83 -6.46 4.10
CA GLN A 83 0.10 -5.53 4.97
C GLN A 83 1.07 -4.74 5.85
N GLU A 84 2.11 -5.38 6.38
CA GLU A 84 3.12 -4.76 7.23
C GLU A 84 3.93 -3.68 6.48
N GLU A 85 4.25 -3.92 5.22
CA GLU A 85 4.94 -2.94 4.37
C GLU A 85 4.07 -1.69 4.18
N PHE A 86 2.79 -1.89 3.88
CA PHE A 86 1.83 -0.79 3.75
C PHE A 86 1.69 0.02 5.05
N GLU A 87 1.46 -0.65 6.19
CA GLU A 87 1.30 0.00 7.48
C GLU A 87 2.54 0.82 7.86
N ARG A 88 3.74 0.28 7.59
CA ARG A 88 5.00 1.00 7.79
C ARG A 88 5.09 2.26 6.92
N LEU A 89 4.72 2.17 5.65
CA LEU A 89 4.79 3.30 4.71
C LEU A 89 3.83 4.44 5.07
N VAL A 90 2.62 4.10 5.53
CA VAL A 90 1.62 5.09 5.96
C VAL A 90 2.00 5.70 7.31
N THR A 91 2.31 4.87 8.31
CA THR A 91 2.62 5.32 9.68
C THR A 91 3.89 6.15 9.75
N ALA A 92 4.94 5.79 9.00
CA ALA A 92 6.20 6.54 8.98
C ALA A 92 6.04 7.96 8.44
N ARG A 93 4.97 8.24 7.67
CA ARG A 93 4.70 9.57 7.12
C ARG A 93 3.73 10.37 7.97
N ASP A 94 2.75 9.74 8.61
CA ASP A 94 1.91 10.41 9.61
C ASP A 94 2.73 10.85 10.83
N GLY A 95 3.73 10.06 11.25
CA GLY A 95 4.64 10.43 12.34
C GLY A 95 5.60 11.59 12.04
N LEU A 96 5.79 11.95 10.76
CA LEU A 96 6.61 13.10 10.36
C LEU A 96 5.84 14.43 10.31
N ARG A 97 4.52 14.40 10.57
CA ARG A 97 3.66 15.58 10.68
C ARG A 97 3.38 16.01 12.12
N ALA A 98 3.92 15.30 13.12
CA ALA A 98 3.78 15.61 14.55
C ALA A 98 4.85 16.61 15.03
#